data_AF-X0SV58-F1
#
_entry.id   AF-X0SV58-F1
#
_cell.length_a   1.000
_cell.length_b   1.000
_cell.length_c   1.000
_cell.angle_alpha   90.00
_cell.angle_beta   90.00
_cell.angle_gamma   90.00
#
_symmetry.space_group_name_H-M   'P 1'
#
loop_
_entity.id
_entity.type
_entity.pdbx_description
1 polymer ?
#
loop_
_entity_poly.entity_id
_entity_poly.type
_entity_poly.pdbx_seq_one_letter_code
_entity_poly.pdbx_strand_id
1 'polypeptide(L)'
;MPPAEAVRVFLEEAGDPQVADVGFDVFGKRRVLTIEAEKVSAQPAISGPQRGAAWVAIGGGRGITSRQAFHIAERFGVRMHLVGTTPLRKDLLQENAWTLDQKESLKKTITKQALSNRQSPAKCWEPIERSIEIEETLRRFKQAGLSVAYHCCNASDSHGIQKVLEEIRATDGPIEG
;
A
#
# COMPACT_ATOMS: atom_id res chain seq x y z
N MET A 1 -0.83 20.14 35.44
CA MET A 1 -0.30 21.47 35.10
C MET A 1 -1.42 22.49 35.19
N PRO A 2 -1.28 23.58 35.95
CA PRO A 2 -2.24 24.67 35.97
C PRO A 2 -2.36 25.32 34.57
N PRO A 3 -3.54 25.83 34.17
CA PRO A 3 -3.74 26.43 32.84
C PRO A 3 -2.75 27.54 32.49
N ALA A 4 -2.34 28.37 33.45
CA ALA A 4 -1.38 29.45 33.24
C ALA A 4 0.04 28.93 32.90
N GLU A 5 0.43 27.79 33.47
CA GLU A 5 1.71 27.16 33.18
C GLU A 5 1.70 26.52 31.79
N ALA A 6 0.56 25.93 31.38
CA ALA A 6 0.39 25.39 30.02
C ALA A 6 0.46 26.49 28.95
N VAL A 7 -0.14 27.65 29.20
CA VAL A 7 -0.07 28.81 28.28
C VAL A 7 1.35 29.36 28.17
N ARG A 8 2.09 29.46 29.28
CA ARG A 8 3.48 29.92 29.25
C ARG A 8 4.36 28.99 28.42
N VAL A 9 4.26 27.69 28.67
CA VAL A 9 4.99 26.67 27.91
C VAL A 9 4.64 26.75 26.42
N PHE A 10 3.35 26.84 26.07
CA PHE A 10 2.94 26.98 24.66
C PHE A 10 3.57 28.21 23.97
N LEU A 11 3.60 29.36 24.65
CA LEU A 11 4.17 30.60 24.08
C LEU A 11 5.70 30.54 23.95
N GLU A 12 6.39 29.88 24.89
CA GLU A 12 7.84 29.64 24.81
C GLU A 12 8.19 28.73 23.62
N GLU A 13 7.41 27.66 23.40
CA GLU A 13 7.63 26.73 22.28
C GLU A 13 7.24 27.32 20.92
N ALA A 14 6.10 28.02 20.84
CA ALA A 14 5.61 28.59 19.59
C ALA A 14 6.52 29.71 19.03
N GLY A 15 7.42 30.25 19.87
CA GLY A 15 8.40 31.26 19.51
C GLY A 15 9.73 30.72 18.97
N ASP A 16 9.98 29.41 19.05
CA ASP A 16 11.22 28.79 18.58
C ASP A 16 11.06 28.16 17.18
N PRO A 17 11.51 28.82 16.10
CA PRO A 17 11.32 28.34 14.73
C PRO A 17 12.22 27.14 14.38
N GLN A 18 13.15 26.73 15.26
CA GLN A 18 14.08 25.63 14.99
C GLN A 18 13.55 24.27 15.43
N VAL A 19 12.42 24.22 16.14
CA VAL A 19 11.91 22.97 16.71
C VAL A 19 10.54 22.62 16.11
N ALA A 20 10.52 21.55 15.31
CA ALA A 20 9.32 21.11 14.61
C ALA A 20 8.34 20.31 15.51
N ASP A 21 8.86 19.48 16.42
CA ASP A 21 8.07 18.61 17.30
C ASP A 21 8.62 18.60 18.74
N VAL A 22 7.77 18.98 19.70
CA VAL A 22 8.08 19.05 21.14
C VAL A 22 7.11 18.19 21.93
N GLY A 23 7.62 17.43 22.90
CA GLY A 23 6.82 16.67 23.86
C GLY A 23 7.34 16.85 25.29
N PHE A 24 6.49 16.58 26.27
CA PHE A 24 6.88 16.54 27.68
C PHE A 24 6.77 15.10 28.19
N ASP A 25 7.82 14.61 28.86
CA ASP A 25 7.76 13.29 29.47
C ASP A 25 6.91 13.28 30.75
N VAL A 26 6.73 12.09 31.34
CA VAL A 26 5.93 11.91 32.57
C VAL A 26 6.44 12.70 33.78
N PHE A 27 7.66 13.24 33.72
CA PHE A 27 8.26 14.08 34.76
C PHE A 27 8.20 15.57 34.41
N GLY A 28 7.53 15.94 33.32
CA GLY A 28 7.43 17.31 32.84
C GLY A 28 8.72 17.83 32.19
N LYS A 29 9.67 16.95 31.82
CA LYS A 29 10.87 17.40 31.10
C LYS A 29 10.56 17.56 29.62
N ARG A 30 10.96 18.71 29.07
CA ARG A 30 10.90 19.01 27.64
C ARG A 30 11.77 18.03 26.84
N ARG A 31 11.21 17.48 25.78
CA ARG A 31 11.84 16.57 24.81
C ARG A 31 11.60 17.11 23.40
N VAL A 32 12.57 16.92 22.52
CA VAL A 32 12.48 17.29 21.10
C VAL A 32 12.77 16.07 20.25
N LEU A 33 12.10 15.97 19.10
CA LEU A 33 12.39 14.92 18.13
C LEU A 33 13.69 15.27 17.39
N THR A 34 14.64 14.33 17.38
CA THR A 34 15.86 14.43 16.57
C THR A 34 16.00 13.20 15.69
N ILE A 35 16.57 13.39 14.50
CA ILE A 35 16.90 12.30 13.59
C ILE A 35 18.36 11.94 13.82
N GLU A 36 18.60 10.75 14.38
CA GLU A 36 19.94 10.21 14.54
C GLU A 36 20.16 9.04 13.57
N ALA A 37 21.37 8.98 13.00
CA ALA A 37 21.75 7.89 12.12
C ALA A 37 22.05 6.62 12.94
N GLU A 38 21.26 5.57 12.73
CA GLU A 38 21.51 4.26 13.32
C GLU A 38 22.44 3.44 12.41
N LYS A 39 23.44 2.78 13.01
CA LYS A 39 24.30 1.83 12.28
C LYS A 39 23.51 0.55 12.03
N VAL A 40 23.22 0.26 10.77
CA VAL A 40 22.59 -1.00 10.37
C VAL A 40 23.55 -2.16 10.65
N SER A 41 23.16 -3.08 11.53
CA SER A 41 23.90 -4.34 11.72
C SER A 41 23.79 -5.21 10.47
N ALA A 42 24.84 -5.94 10.12
CA ALA A 42 24.93 -6.68 8.85
C ALA A 42 23.89 -7.80 8.68
N GLN A 43 23.28 -8.28 9.78
CA GLN A 43 22.18 -9.25 9.73
C GLN A 43 21.26 -9.10 10.93
N PRO A 44 19.94 -8.94 10.72
CA PRO A 44 18.96 -9.32 11.73
C PRO A 44 18.99 -10.85 11.89
N ALA A 45 19.11 -11.33 13.12
CA ALA A 45 18.99 -12.75 13.48
C ALA A 45 17.52 -13.24 13.49
N ILE A 46 16.68 -12.71 12.60
CA ILE A 46 15.23 -12.98 12.61
C ILE A 46 14.97 -14.09 11.59
N SER A 47 14.43 -15.21 12.06
CA SER A 47 13.79 -16.20 11.20
C SER A 47 12.64 -15.52 10.47
N GLY A 48 12.71 -15.45 9.14
CA GLY A 48 11.60 -14.94 8.33
C GLY A 48 10.31 -15.76 8.52
N PRO A 49 9.19 -15.31 7.92
CA PRO A 49 7.92 -16.03 8.02
C PRO A 49 8.05 -17.46 7.51
N GLN A 50 7.16 -18.33 7.97
CA GLN A 50 7.09 -19.69 7.48
C GLN A 50 6.79 -19.70 5.98
N ARG A 51 7.50 -20.56 5.22
CA ARG A 51 7.19 -20.78 3.80
C ARG A 51 5.71 -21.21 3.67
N GLY A 52 4.99 -20.53 2.79
CA GLY A 52 3.56 -20.76 2.57
C GLY A 52 2.65 -20.11 3.60
N ALA A 53 3.15 -19.32 4.56
CA ALA A 53 2.32 -18.49 5.42
C ALA A 53 1.61 -17.40 4.61
N ALA A 54 0.45 -16.94 5.07
CA ALA A 54 -0.25 -15.81 4.47
C ALA A 54 0.43 -14.49 4.87
N TRP A 55 0.59 -13.59 3.89
CA TRP A 55 1.15 -12.25 4.09
C TRP A 55 0.26 -11.22 3.40
N VAL A 56 -0.09 -10.14 4.09
CA VAL A 56 -1.02 -9.12 3.59
C VAL A 56 -0.29 -7.80 3.29
N ALA A 57 -0.50 -7.25 2.10
CA ALA A 57 0.05 -5.96 1.70
C ALA A 57 -1.06 -4.96 1.35
N ILE A 58 -1.34 -4.02 2.26
CA ILE A 58 -2.29 -2.93 2.03
C ILE A 58 -1.68 -1.90 1.06
N GLY A 59 -2.45 -1.49 0.05
CA GLY A 59 -1.93 -0.70 -1.07
C GLY A 59 -1.08 -1.53 -2.04
N GLY A 60 -1.13 -2.86 -1.95
CA GLY A 60 -0.24 -3.77 -2.68
C GLY A 60 -0.57 -3.98 -4.15
N GLY A 61 -1.66 -3.40 -4.68
CA GLY A 61 -2.06 -3.61 -6.08
C GLY A 61 -1.12 -2.96 -7.12
N ARG A 62 -0.35 -1.95 -6.73
CA ARG A 62 0.54 -1.19 -7.64
C ARG A 62 1.66 -0.46 -6.88
N GLY A 63 2.57 0.16 -7.61
CA GLY A 63 3.58 1.07 -7.05
C GLY A 63 4.67 0.37 -6.22
N ILE A 64 5.19 1.06 -5.20
CA ILE A 64 6.31 0.57 -4.39
C ILE A 64 5.91 -0.64 -3.54
N THR A 65 4.70 -0.64 -2.96
CA THR A 65 4.23 -1.72 -2.10
C THR A 65 4.11 -3.04 -2.87
N SER A 66 3.61 -3.01 -4.11
CA SER A 66 3.52 -4.23 -4.93
C SER A 66 4.90 -4.83 -5.25
N ARG A 67 5.91 -3.98 -5.46
CA ARG A 67 7.31 -4.39 -5.68
C ARG A 67 7.92 -5.01 -4.42
N GLN A 68 7.68 -4.41 -3.26
CA GLN A 68 8.15 -4.94 -1.98
C GLN A 68 7.47 -6.29 -1.67
N ALA A 69 6.15 -6.37 -1.87
CA ALA A 69 5.39 -7.61 -1.72
C ALA A 69 5.94 -8.73 -2.61
N PHE A 70 6.28 -8.43 -3.86
CA PHE A 70 6.93 -9.40 -4.75
C PHE A 70 8.23 -9.93 -4.16
N HIS A 71 9.12 -9.06 -3.68
CA HIS A 71 10.40 -9.49 -3.10
C HIS A 71 10.25 -10.25 -1.79
N ILE A 72 9.24 -9.95 -0.97
CA ILE A 72 8.91 -10.72 0.23
C ILE A 72 8.44 -12.13 -0.17
N ALA A 73 7.52 -12.23 -1.13
CA ALA A 73 7.02 -13.51 -1.65
C ALA A 73 8.14 -14.34 -2.28
N GLU A 74 8.99 -13.72 -3.08
CA GLU A 74 10.14 -14.36 -3.73
C GLU A 74 11.16 -14.86 -2.71
N ARG A 75 11.51 -14.03 -1.72
CA ARG A 75 12.54 -14.36 -0.72
C ARG A 75 12.09 -15.43 0.27
N PHE A 76 10.85 -15.35 0.76
CA PHE A 76 10.36 -16.21 1.84
C PHE A 76 9.38 -17.29 1.39
N GLY A 77 8.87 -17.22 0.17
CA GLY A 77 7.90 -18.18 -0.35
C GLY A 77 6.54 -18.11 0.34
N VAL A 78 6.13 -16.92 0.79
CA VAL A 78 4.81 -16.67 1.40
C VAL A 78 3.71 -16.61 0.34
N ARG A 79 2.46 -16.86 0.74
CA ARG A 79 1.27 -16.62 -0.06
C ARG A 79 0.86 -15.16 0.09
N MET A 80 0.95 -14.39 -0.99
CA MET A 80 0.80 -12.93 -0.94
C MET A 80 -0.64 -12.50 -1.18
N HIS A 81 -1.20 -11.70 -0.29
CA HIS A 81 -2.53 -11.11 -0.40
C HIS A 81 -2.43 -9.59 -0.54
N LEU A 82 -2.66 -9.10 -1.75
CA LEU A 82 -2.60 -7.67 -2.08
C LEU A 82 -3.99 -7.05 -1.84
N VAL A 83 -4.06 -6.00 -1.03
CA VAL A 83 -5.31 -5.27 -0.76
C VAL A 83 -5.25 -3.89 -1.39
N GLY A 84 -6.29 -3.50 -2.12
CA GLY A 84 -6.39 -2.17 -2.72
C GLY A 84 -7.83 -1.78 -2.99
N THR A 85 -8.06 -0.50 -3.30
CA THR A 85 -9.42 0.04 -3.51
C THR A 85 -9.90 -0.02 -4.95
N THR A 86 -9.03 -0.34 -5.90
CA THR A 86 -9.38 -0.35 -7.32
C THR A 86 -10.00 -1.69 -7.70
N PRO A 87 -11.23 -1.74 -8.22
CA PRO A 87 -11.81 -2.98 -8.72
C PRO A 87 -11.04 -3.48 -9.94
N LEU A 88 -10.71 -4.77 -9.95
CA LEU A 88 -10.10 -5.42 -11.11
C LEU A 88 -11.15 -5.61 -12.20
N ARG A 89 -10.90 -5.03 -13.38
CA ARG A 89 -11.77 -5.13 -14.55
C ARG A 89 -11.51 -6.42 -15.30
N LYS A 90 -12.42 -7.39 -15.14
CA LYS A 90 -12.33 -8.71 -15.79
C LYS A 90 -12.33 -8.63 -17.31
N ASP A 91 -13.01 -7.62 -17.86
CA ASP A 91 -13.06 -7.34 -19.30
C ASP A 91 -11.73 -6.83 -19.89
N LEU A 92 -10.77 -6.45 -19.04
CA LEU A 92 -9.44 -6.02 -19.45
C LEU A 92 -8.36 -7.09 -19.24
N LEU A 93 -8.73 -8.28 -18.73
CA LEU A 93 -7.80 -9.38 -18.57
C LEU A 93 -7.39 -9.91 -19.94
N GLN A 94 -6.08 -10.00 -20.16
CA GLN A 94 -5.51 -10.52 -21.40
C GLN A 94 -4.67 -11.76 -21.11
N GLU A 95 -4.45 -12.60 -22.12
CA GLU A 95 -3.52 -13.73 -21.97
C GLU A 95 -2.06 -13.27 -21.96
N ASN A 96 -1.75 -12.23 -22.73
CA ASN A 96 -0.42 -11.64 -22.87
C ASN A 96 -0.34 -10.29 -22.16
N ALA A 97 0.88 -9.83 -21.89
CA ALA A 97 1.10 -8.50 -21.32
C ALA A 97 0.66 -7.41 -22.30
N TRP A 98 0.10 -6.33 -21.75
CA TRP A 98 -0.26 -5.15 -22.52
C TRP A 98 0.97 -4.51 -23.17
N THR A 99 0.94 -4.33 -24.49
CA THR A 99 1.95 -3.54 -25.18
C THR A 99 1.68 -2.04 -25.03
N LEU A 100 2.70 -1.22 -25.25
CA LEU A 100 2.55 0.24 -25.21
C LEU A 100 1.49 0.72 -26.22
N ASP A 101 1.54 0.20 -27.45
CA ASP A 101 0.60 0.55 -28.52
C ASP A 101 -0.85 0.19 -28.18
N GLN A 102 -1.06 -0.97 -27.53
CA GLN A 102 -2.39 -1.38 -27.06
C GLN A 102 -2.94 -0.42 -25.99
N LYS A 103 -2.11 -0.05 -25.01
CA LYS A 103 -2.50 0.90 -23.96
C LYS A 103 -2.83 2.28 -24.56
N GLU A 104 -2.00 2.78 -25.47
CA GLU A 104 -2.25 4.04 -26.15
C GLU A 104 -3.53 4.03 -27.00
N SER A 105 -3.78 2.93 -27.73
CA SER A 105 -4.97 2.78 -28.56
C SER A 105 -6.25 2.73 -27.71
N LEU A 106 -6.20 2.03 -26.58
CA LEU A 106 -7.29 2.01 -25.61
C LEU A 106 -7.52 3.40 -25.01
N LYS A 107 -6.46 4.09 -24.58
CA LYS A 107 -6.54 5.45 -24.04
C LYS A 107 -7.17 6.44 -25.03
N LYS A 108 -6.78 6.38 -26.31
CA LYS A 108 -7.39 7.18 -27.39
C LYS A 108 -8.89 6.88 -27.53
N THR A 109 -9.27 5.61 -27.51
CA THR A 109 -10.68 5.18 -27.58
C THR A 109 -11.49 5.73 -26.41
N ILE A 110 -11.01 5.54 -25.17
CA ILE A 110 -11.69 6.03 -23.96
C ILE A 110 -11.78 7.55 -23.96
N THR A 111 -10.74 8.24 -24.41
CA THR A 111 -10.74 9.71 -24.54
C THR A 111 -11.81 10.19 -25.51
N LYS A 112 -11.89 9.59 -26.70
CA LYS A 112 -12.91 9.93 -27.70
C LYS A 112 -14.32 9.69 -27.18
N GLN A 113 -14.55 8.57 -26.49
CA GLN A 113 -15.84 8.25 -25.88
C GLN A 113 -16.21 9.23 -24.76
N ALA A 114 -15.26 9.57 -23.88
CA ALA A 114 -15.49 10.52 -22.79
C ALA A 114 -15.86 11.90 -23.33
N LEU A 115 -15.17 12.40 -24.36
CA LEU A 115 -15.48 13.68 -25.01
C LEU A 115 -16.88 13.66 -25.64
N SER A 116 -17.24 12.58 -26.35
CA SER A 116 -18.59 12.42 -26.92
C SER A 116 -19.69 12.44 -25.85
N ASN A 117 -19.40 11.93 -24.66
CA ASN A 117 -20.32 11.88 -23.53
C ASN A 117 -20.22 13.10 -22.60
N ARG A 118 -19.43 14.13 -22.95
CA ARG A 118 -19.15 15.31 -22.11
C ARG A 118 -18.62 14.96 -20.71
N GLN A 119 -17.85 13.88 -20.62
CA GLN A 119 -17.18 13.43 -19.41
C GLN A 119 -15.70 13.79 -19.45
N SER A 120 -15.04 13.83 -18.28
CA SER A 120 -13.60 14.07 -18.18
C SER A 120 -12.82 12.85 -18.67
N PRO A 121 -11.97 12.97 -19.72
CA PRO A 121 -11.16 11.85 -20.19
C PRO A 121 -10.26 11.25 -19.12
N ALA A 122 -9.66 12.09 -18.26
CA ALA A 122 -8.80 11.64 -17.17
C ALA A 122 -9.56 10.76 -16.16
N LYS A 123 -10.77 11.18 -15.76
CA LYS A 123 -11.61 10.40 -14.82
C LYS A 123 -12.08 9.07 -15.42
N CYS A 124 -12.29 9.01 -16.73
CA CYS A 124 -12.65 7.76 -17.42
C CYS A 124 -11.45 6.82 -17.61
N TRP A 125 -10.25 7.37 -17.84
CA TRP A 125 -9.03 6.60 -18.08
C TRP A 125 -8.41 6.05 -16.79
N GLU A 126 -8.36 6.84 -15.72
CA GLU A 126 -7.64 6.49 -14.49
C GLU A 126 -8.04 5.12 -13.88
N PRO A 127 -9.34 4.75 -13.77
CA PRO A 127 -9.70 3.43 -13.25
C PRO A 127 -9.24 2.27 -14.14
N ILE A 128 -9.22 2.48 -15.46
CA ILE A 128 -8.78 1.50 -16.45
C ILE A 128 -7.27 1.29 -16.34
N GLU A 129 -6.51 2.38 -16.31
CA GLU A 129 -5.06 2.37 -16.14
C GLU A 129 -4.65 1.65 -14.85
N ARG A 130 -5.28 1.98 -13.72
CA ARG A 130 -5.03 1.31 -12.43
C ARG A 130 -5.35 -0.18 -12.48
N SER A 131 -6.43 -0.57 -13.17
CA SER A 131 -6.76 -2.00 -13.31
C SER A 131 -5.74 -2.75 -14.17
N ILE A 132 -5.19 -2.11 -15.21
CA ILE A 132 -4.12 -2.68 -16.04
C ILE A 132 -2.86 -2.87 -15.20
N GLU A 133 -2.46 -1.88 -14.39
CA GLU A 133 -1.28 -2.00 -13.50
C GLU A 133 -1.41 -3.14 -12.47
N ILE A 134 -2.61 -3.36 -11.93
CA ILE A 134 -2.87 -4.47 -11.00
C ILE A 134 -2.77 -5.80 -11.73
N GLU A 135 -3.32 -5.90 -12.94
CA GLU A 135 -3.20 -7.09 -13.78
C GLU A 135 -1.73 -7.42 -14.07
N GLU A 136 -0.93 -6.43 -14.44
CA GLU A 136 0.51 -6.58 -14.67
C GLU A 136 1.25 -7.04 -13.41
N THR A 137 0.87 -6.50 -12.25
CA THR A 137 1.39 -6.96 -10.95
C THR A 137 1.08 -8.44 -10.73
N LEU A 138 -0.18 -8.86 -10.87
CA LEU A 138 -0.58 -10.26 -10.69
C LEU A 138 0.09 -11.20 -11.67
N ARG A 139 0.23 -10.78 -12.93
CA ARG A 139 0.95 -11.51 -13.97
C ARG A 139 2.41 -11.72 -13.60
N ARG A 140 3.09 -10.70 -13.08
CA ARG A 140 4.50 -10.81 -12.66
C ARG A 140 4.68 -11.88 -11.57
N PHE A 141 3.81 -11.92 -10.57
CA PHE A 141 3.82 -12.99 -9.56
C PHE A 141 3.59 -14.36 -10.19
N LYS A 142 2.58 -14.49 -11.07
CA LYS A 142 2.26 -15.74 -11.75
C LYS A 142 3.43 -16.25 -12.61
N GLN A 143 4.11 -15.37 -13.35
CA GLN A 143 5.27 -15.72 -14.17
C GLN A 143 6.46 -16.20 -13.32
N ALA A 144 6.60 -15.69 -12.11
CA ALA A 144 7.60 -16.15 -11.14
C ALA A 144 7.17 -17.42 -10.36
N GLY A 145 5.98 -17.96 -10.61
CA GLY A 145 5.45 -19.12 -9.88
C GLY A 145 5.08 -18.81 -8.42
N LEU A 146 4.87 -17.54 -8.09
CA LEU A 146 4.54 -17.10 -6.73
C LEU A 146 3.02 -17.07 -6.52
N SER A 147 2.57 -17.49 -5.33
CA SER A 147 1.16 -17.44 -4.96
C SER A 147 0.75 -16.01 -4.62
N VAL A 148 -0.28 -15.49 -5.31
CA VAL A 148 -0.82 -14.16 -5.08
C VAL A 148 -2.33 -14.12 -5.25
N ALA A 149 -3.00 -13.32 -4.42
CA ALA A 149 -4.41 -12.95 -4.56
C ALA A 149 -4.59 -11.43 -4.40
N TYR A 150 -5.51 -10.84 -5.15
CA TYR A 150 -5.89 -9.42 -5.01
C TYR A 150 -7.29 -9.28 -4.43
N HIS A 151 -7.42 -8.42 -3.42
CA HIS A 151 -8.65 -8.12 -2.71
C HIS A 151 -9.02 -6.66 -2.90
N CYS A 152 -10.17 -6.41 -3.53
CA CYS A 152 -10.70 -5.06 -3.68
C CYS A 152 -11.42 -4.66 -2.39
N CYS A 153 -10.73 -3.95 -1.50
CA CYS A 153 -11.24 -3.52 -0.21
C CYS A 153 -10.62 -2.17 0.20
N ASN A 154 -11.41 -1.32 0.84
CA ASN A 154 -10.91 -0.13 1.50
C ASN A 154 -10.45 -0.49 2.91
N ALA A 155 -9.15 -0.38 3.19
CA ALA A 155 -8.60 -0.71 4.50
C ALA A 155 -9.11 0.20 5.64
N SER A 156 -9.67 1.38 5.32
CA SER A 156 -10.35 2.23 6.31
C SER A 156 -11.76 1.74 6.69
N ASP A 157 -12.35 0.81 5.93
CA ASP A 157 -13.59 0.13 6.30
C ASP A 157 -13.25 -1.06 7.20
N SER A 158 -13.45 -0.90 8.51
CA SER A 158 -13.08 -1.89 9.53
C SER A 158 -13.80 -3.23 9.33
N HIS A 159 -15.07 -3.22 8.94
CA HIS A 159 -15.83 -4.44 8.69
C HIS A 159 -15.39 -5.11 7.38
N GLY A 160 -15.21 -4.31 6.33
CA GLY A 160 -14.73 -4.78 5.03
C GLY A 160 -13.36 -5.46 5.14
N ILE A 161 -12.39 -4.83 5.82
CA ILE A 161 -11.06 -5.40 5.98
C ILE A 161 -11.07 -6.62 6.91
N GLN A 162 -11.88 -6.61 7.98
CA GLN A 162 -12.01 -7.77 8.85
C GLN A 162 -12.48 -9.00 8.08
N LYS A 163 -13.50 -8.86 7.24
CA LYS A 163 -14.00 -9.95 6.38
C LYS A 163 -12.91 -10.52 5.47
N VAL A 164 -12.15 -9.65 4.80
CA VAL A 164 -11.02 -10.08 3.95
C VAL A 164 -9.99 -10.87 4.75
N LEU A 165 -9.61 -10.38 5.93
CA LEU A 165 -8.62 -11.06 6.78
C LEU A 165 -9.13 -12.40 7.32
N GLU A 166 -10.42 -12.53 7.61
CA GLU A 166 -11.05 -13.79 8.00
C GLU A 166 -11.07 -14.80 6.84
N GLU A 167 -11.43 -14.35 5.64
CA GLU A 167 -11.38 -15.17 4.42
C GLU A 167 -9.97 -15.70 4.17
N ILE A 168 -8.95 -14.84 4.26
CA ILE A 168 -7.53 -15.23 4.11
C ILE A 168 -7.13 -16.27 5.16
N ARG A 169 -7.54 -16.10 6.42
CA ARG A 169 -7.23 -17.07 7.47
C ARG A 169 -7.88 -18.42 7.22
N ALA A 170 -9.09 -18.42 6.68
CA ALA A 170 -9.82 -19.63 6.34
C ALA A 170 -9.18 -20.37 5.15
N THR A 171 -8.67 -19.66 4.15
CA THR A 171 -8.09 -20.27 2.94
C THR A 171 -6.63 -20.65 3.09
N ASP A 172 -5.83 -19.78 3.70
CA ASP A 172 -4.37 -19.84 3.63
C ASP A 172 -3.68 -19.99 4.99
N GLY A 173 -4.46 -19.99 6.08
CA GLY A 173 -3.97 -20.19 7.45
C GLY A 173 -3.57 -18.88 8.14
N PRO A 174 -2.78 -18.94 9.22
CA PRO A 174 -2.44 -17.73 9.98
C PRO A 174 -1.71 -16.69 9.11
N ILE A 175 -2.02 -15.43 9.37
CA ILE A 175 -1.35 -14.28 8.76
C ILE A 175 -0.13 -13.94 9.63
N GLU A 176 1.06 -14.01 9.04
CA GLU A 176 2.34 -13.77 9.73
C GLU A 176 2.93 -12.37 9.46
N GLY A 177 2.27 -11.57 8.61
CA GLY A 177 2.65 -10.19 8.29
C GLY A 177 1.69 -9.46 7.38
#